data_AF-X1ETL3-F1
#
_entry.id   AF-X1ETL3-F1
#
_cell.length_a   1.000
_cell.length_b   1.000
_cell.length_c   1.000
_cell.angle_alpha   90.00
_cell.angle_beta   90.00
_cell.angle_gamma   90.00
#
_symmetry.space_group_name_H-M   'P 1'
#
loop_
_entity.id
_entity.type
_entity.pdbx_description
1 polymer ?
#
loop_
_entity_poly.entity_id
_entity_poly.type
_entity_poly.pdbx_seq_one_letter_code
_entity_poly.pdbx_strand_id
1 'polypeptide(L)'
;MKWLTHERDKIGDFQKRVLIHLPIGFIIGVLFPLTYPALKIFIRYEENEDVHTKDQAWKDYAGAMVGCVIGNFVEAGIIIWL
;
A
#
# COMPACT_ATOMS: atom_id res chain seq x y z
N MET A 1 -20.25 -21.85 5.81
CA MET A 1 -19.79 -20.45 5.64
C MET A 1 -19.31 -20.29 4.21
N LYS A 2 -19.88 -19.32 3.47
CA LYS A 2 -19.42 -18.97 2.11
C LYS A 2 -18.30 -17.95 2.30
N TRP A 3 -17.06 -18.34 2.09
CA TRP A 3 -15.92 -17.42 2.12
C TRP A 3 -16.11 -16.35 1.03
N LEU A 4 -15.78 -15.10 1.32
CA LEU A 4 -15.70 -14.04 0.32
C LEU A 4 -14.68 -14.50 -0.73
N THR A 5 -15.18 -14.98 -1.86
CA THR A 5 -14.35 -15.36 -3.00
C THR A 5 -13.93 -14.06 -3.66
N HIS A 6 -12.71 -13.63 -3.36
CA HIS A 6 -12.14 -12.49 -4.06
C HIS A 6 -11.82 -12.90 -5.50
N GLU A 7 -12.03 -11.99 -6.45
CA GLU A 7 -11.58 -12.13 -7.85
C GLU A 7 -10.04 -12.00 -7.98
N ARG A 8 -9.30 -12.43 -6.96
CA ARG A 8 -7.84 -12.46 -6.95
C ARG A 8 -7.38 -13.53 -7.96
N ASP A 9 -6.39 -13.20 -8.80
CA ASP A 9 -5.85 -14.01 -9.91
C ASP A 9 -6.52 -13.91 -11.30
N LYS A 10 -7.15 -12.78 -11.64
CA LYS A 10 -7.51 -12.44 -13.03
C LYS A 10 -6.49 -11.50 -13.67
N ILE A 11 -6.44 -11.46 -15.01
CA ILE A 11 -5.70 -10.43 -15.76
C ILE A 11 -6.10 -9.05 -15.20
N GLY A 12 -5.13 -8.28 -14.70
CA GLY A 12 -5.38 -6.96 -14.11
C GLY A 12 -5.37 -6.90 -12.58
N ASP A 13 -5.25 -8.03 -11.87
CA ASP A 13 -5.24 -8.09 -10.40
C ASP A 13 -4.11 -7.26 -9.79
N PHE A 14 -2.90 -7.39 -10.33
CA PHE A 14 -1.74 -6.60 -9.90
C PHE A 14 -2.00 -5.09 -10.00
N GLN A 15 -2.47 -4.63 -11.16
CA GLN A 15 -2.74 -3.21 -11.39
C GLN A 15 -3.80 -2.67 -10.43
N LYS A 16 -4.88 -3.42 -10.20
CA LYS A 16 -5.93 -3.04 -9.25
C LYS A 16 -5.38 -2.90 -7.84
N ARG A 17 -4.60 -3.88 -7.37
CA ARG A 17 -4.03 -3.88 -6.02
C ARG A 17 -3.01 -2.78 -5.81
N VAL A 18 -2.16 -2.54 -6.81
CA VAL A 18 -1.24 -1.40 -6.82
C VAL A 18 -2.02 -0.09 -6.66
N LEU A 19 -3.09 0.11 -7.44
CA LEU A 19 -3.90 1.33 -7.38
C LEU A 19 -4.63 1.50 -6.04
N ILE A 20 -5.13 0.41 -5.45
CA ILE A 20 -5.83 0.43 -4.15
C ILE A 20 -4.89 0.85 -3.02
N HIS A 21 -3.61 0.49 -3.10
CA HIS A 21 -2.62 0.77 -2.05
C HIS A 21 -1.84 2.08 -2.26
N LEU A 22 -2.03 2.78 -3.38
CA LEU A 22 -1.45 4.11 -3.60
C LEU A 22 -1.79 5.11 -2.47
N PRO A 23 -3.06 5.24 -2.00
CA PRO A 23 -3.41 6.25 -1.01
C PRO A 23 -2.70 6.04 0.34
N ILE A 24 -2.62 4.79 0.82
CA ILE A 24 -1.92 4.51 2.08
C ILE A 24 -0.43 4.78 1.95
N GLY A 25 0.17 4.40 0.81
CA GLY A 25 1.54 4.75 0.48
C GLY A 25 1.79 6.25 0.50
N PHE A 26 0.95 7.02 -0.17
CA PHE A 26 1.05 8.47 -0.27
C PHE A 26 0.99 9.14 1.11
N ILE A 27 0.03 8.75 1.94
CA ILE A 27 -0.10 9.27 3.32
C ILE A 27 1.14 8.93 4.13
N ILE A 28 1.67 7.71 4.00
CA ILE A 28 2.90 7.30 4.69
C ILE A 28 4.07 8.20 4.26
N GLY A 29 4.23 8.45 2.97
CA GLY A 29 5.30 9.30 2.43
C GLY A 29 5.23 10.75 2.95
N VAL A 30 4.11 11.45 2.69
CA VAL A 30 3.96 12.89 3.00
C VAL A 30 4.08 13.20 4.50
N LEU A 31 3.70 12.27 5.37
CA LEU A 31 3.65 12.49 6.81
C LEU A 31 4.71 11.69 7.57
N PHE A 32 5.72 11.16 6.88
CA PHE A 32 6.81 10.47 7.56
C PHE A 32 7.61 11.48 8.41
N PRO A 33 7.97 11.18 9.68
CA PRO A 33 7.89 9.90 10.38
C PRO A 33 6.62 9.64 11.21
N LEU A 34 5.65 10.55 11.24
CA LEU A 34 4.44 10.45 12.10
C LEU A 34 3.59 9.21 11.78
N THR A 35 3.63 8.74 10.54
CA THR A 35 2.90 7.56 10.03
C THR A 35 3.63 6.23 10.24
N TYR A 36 4.79 6.21 10.89
CA TYR A 36 5.55 4.98 11.11
C TYR A 36 4.78 3.86 11.84
N PRO A 37 3.96 4.14 12.87
CA PRO A 37 3.09 3.11 13.47
C PRO A 37 2.07 2.54 12.48
N ALA A 38 1.51 3.37 11.60
CA ALA A 38 0.57 2.95 10.58
C ALA A 38 1.22 2.04 9.53
N LEU A 39 2.46 2.35 9.11
CA LEU A 39 3.25 1.47 8.24
C LEU A 39 3.44 0.08 8.85
N LYS A 40 3.76 0.00 10.15
CA LYS A 40 3.90 -1.29 10.84
C LYS A 40 2.60 -2.09 10.89
N ILE A 41 1.48 -1.42 11.17
CA ILE A 41 0.17 -2.06 11.18
C ILE A 41 -0.19 -2.57 9.78
N PHE A 42 0.05 -1.76 8.74
CA PHE A 42 -0.16 -2.13 7.36
C PHE A 42 0.63 -3.38 6.98
N ILE A 43 1.96 -3.38 7.19
CA ILE A 43 2.81 -4.55 6.89
C ILE A 43 2.30 -5.78 7.63
N ARG A 44 2.03 -5.65 8.94
CA ARG A 44 1.58 -6.79 9.74
C ARG A 44 0.22 -7.34 9.27
N TYR A 45 -0.68 -6.47 8.84
CA TYR A 45 -1.98 -6.85 8.29
C TYR A 45 -1.80 -7.65 7.00
N GLU A 46 -1.03 -7.13 6.04
CA GLU A 46 -0.80 -7.79 4.74
C GLU A 46 -0.05 -9.12 4.88
N GLU A 47 0.96 -9.21 5.74
CA GLU A 47 1.65 -10.47 6.02
C GLU A 47 0.71 -11.53 6.61
N ASN A 48 -0.23 -11.12 7.47
CA ASN A 48 -1.21 -12.05 8.03
C ASN A 48 -2.22 -12.51 6.96
N GLU A 49 -2.71 -11.61 6.12
CA GLU A 49 -3.58 -11.96 4.99
C GLU A 49 -2.87 -12.91 4.02
N ASP A 50 -1.57 -12.70 3.76
CA ASP A 50 -0.75 -13.59 2.93
C ASP A 50 -0.60 -14.99 3.53
N VAL A 51 -0.34 -15.09 4.84
CA VAL A 51 -0.25 -16.38 5.54
C VAL A 51 -1.58 -17.14 5.49
N HIS A 52 -2.71 -16.44 5.62
CA HIS A 52 -4.03 -17.07 5.67
C HIS A 52 -4.62 -17.40 4.30
N THR A 53 -4.40 -16.53 3.31
CA THR A 53 -5.09 -16.62 2.01
C THR A 53 -4.14 -16.72 0.82
N LYS A 54 -2.82 -16.75 1.05
CA LYS A 54 -1.77 -16.75 0.01
C LYS A 54 -1.96 -15.60 -0.97
N ASP A 55 -2.30 -14.44 -0.42
CA ASP A 55 -2.69 -13.26 -1.17
C ASP A 55 -1.54 -12.56 -1.87
N GLN A 56 -0.31 -13.08 -1.94
CA GLN A 56 0.76 -12.41 -2.65
C GLN A 56 0.94 -10.94 -2.18
N ALA A 57 1.05 -10.72 -0.87
CA ALA A 57 1.11 -9.38 -0.24
C ALA A 57 2.14 -8.42 -0.85
N TRP A 58 3.15 -8.95 -1.55
CA TRP A 58 4.10 -8.15 -2.32
C TRP A 58 3.44 -7.20 -3.34
N LYS A 59 2.25 -7.53 -3.87
CA LYS A 59 1.50 -6.66 -4.79
C LYS A 59 0.98 -5.39 -4.09
N ASP A 60 0.60 -5.51 -2.83
CA ASP A 60 0.12 -4.39 -2.02
C ASP A 60 1.28 -3.53 -1.54
N TYR A 61 2.39 -4.16 -1.17
CA TYR A 61 3.64 -3.45 -0.90
C TYR A 61 4.11 -2.64 -2.10
N ALA A 62 3.98 -3.18 -3.32
CA ALA A 62 4.32 -2.44 -4.54
C ALA A 62 3.44 -1.19 -4.69
N GLY A 63 2.13 -1.29 -4.47
CA GLY A 63 1.23 -0.14 -4.51
C GLY A 63 1.54 0.92 -3.44
N ALA A 64 1.75 0.48 -2.20
CA ALA A 64 2.12 1.37 -1.10
C ALA A 64 3.48 2.05 -1.35
N MET A 65 4.45 1.34 -1.93
CA MET A 65 5.76 1.90 -2.26
C MET A 65 5.66 2.97 -3.35
N VAL A 66 4.90 2.73 -4.42
CA VAL A 66 4.67 3.75 -5.47
C VAL A 66 3.98 4.97 -4.87
N GLY A 67 2.96 4.78 -4.03
CA GLY A 67 2.28 5.86 -3.33
C GLY A 67 3.24 6.69 -2.47
N CYS A 68 4.11 6.02 -1.70
CA CYS A 68 5.10 6.64 -0.83
C CYS A 68 6.10 7.49 -1.62
N VAL A 69 6.61 6.98 -2.74
CA VAL A 69 7.51 7.74 -3.61
C VAL A 69 6.83 9.00 -4.15
N ILE A 70 5.59 8.89 -4.63
CA ILE A 70 4.80 10.05 -5.08
C ILE A 70 4.62 11.06 -3.94
N GLY A 71 4.27 10.58 -2.74
CA GLY A 71 4.09 11.41 -1.55
C GLY A 71 5.35 12.21 -1.21
N ASN A 72 6.51 11.55 -1.17
CA ASN A 72 7.78 12.21 -0.87
C ASN A 72 8.16 13.27 -1.90
N PHE A 73 7.92 13.02 -3.20
CA PHE A 73 8.16 14.04 -4.22
C PHE A 73 7.23 15.25 -4.09
N VAL A 74 5.96 15.03 -3.74
CA VAL A 74 5.02 16.12 -3.48
C VAL A 74 5.44 16.92 -2.24
N GLU A 75 5.77 16.24 -1.14
CA GLU A 75 6.26 16.88 0.08
C GLU A 75 7.52 17.69 -0.19
N ALA A 76 8.52 17.12 -0.87
CA ALA A 76 9.74 17.82 -1.24
C ALA A 76 9.46 19.05 -2.12
N GLY A 77 8.55 18.94 -3.09
CA GLY A 77 8.11 20.05 -3.92
C GLY A 77 7.47 21.18 -3.11
N ILE A 78 6.63 20.83 -2.12
CA ILE A 78 6.01 21.80 -1.20
C ILE A 78 7.09 22.48 -0.33
N ILE A 79 8.04 21.71 0.21
CA ILE A 79 9.14 22.24 1.04
C ILE A 79 10.02 23.20 0.23
N ILE A 80 10.33 22.88 -1.03
CA ILE A 80 11.14 23.75 -1.90
C ILE A 80 10.40 25.05 -2.25
N TRP A 81 9.07 24.99 -2.33
CA TRP A 81 8.23 26.15 -2.66
C TRP A 81 8.06 27.14 -1.51
N LEU A 82 8.07 26.66 -0.26
CA LEU A 82 7.90 27.46 0.97
C LEU A 82 9.20 28.16 1.39
#